data_AF-A0AAE9IC93-F1
#
_entry.id   AF-A0AAE9IC93-F1
#
_cell.length_a   1.000
_cell.length_b   1.000
_cell.length_c   1.000
_cell.angle_alpha   90.00
_cell.angle_beta   90.00
_cell.angle_gamma   90.00
#
_symmetry.space_group_name_H-M   'P 1'
#
loop_
_entity.id
_entity.type
_entity.pdbx_description
1 polymer ?
#
loop_
_entity_poly.entity_id
_entity_poly.type
_entity_poly.pdbx_seq_one_letter_code
_entity_poly.pdbx_strand_id
1 'polypeptide(L)'
;MNSWLTNTLRPYFGLEALEEHWDVVEIKNGYFICMDGDVIRKRISFTEDTYGETDVEILTRDRAFVLPKTARGKEKKLNYTSVSSIKAEGITFSAGIRRFDFLIGGVHEVS
;
A
#
# COMPACT_ATOMS: atom_id res chain seq x y z
N MET A 1 -1.43 5.34 17.23
CA MET A 1 -0.10 5.67 16.68
C MET A 1 -0.21 5.58 15.18
N ASN A 2 0.14 6.65 14.46
CA ASN A 2 0.13 6.63 12.98
C ASN A 2 1.43 5.95 12.53
N SER A 3 1.37 4.63 12.34
CA SER A 3 2.52 3.77 12.03
C SER A 3 2.94 3.79 10.55
N TRP A 4 2.84 4.94 9.88
CA TRP A 4 3.25 5.11 8.48
C TRP A 4 4.44 6.07 8.34
N LEU A 5 5.14 6.00 7.20
CA LEU A 5 6.27 6.89 6.94
C LEU A 5 5.82 8.36 6.96
N THR A 6 6.69 9.25 7.43
CA THR A 6 6.47 10.70 7.35
C THR A 6 7.05 11.23 6.05
N ASN A 7 6.58 12.41 5.61
CA ASN A 7 7.12 13.07 4.42
C ASN A 7 8.61 13.37 4.53
N THR A 8 9.15 13.52 5.74
CA THR A 8 10.58 13.68 5.97
C THR A 8 11.37 12.41 5.65
N LEU A 9 10.79 11.22 5.88
CA LEU A 9 11.47 9.94 5.67
C LEU A 9 11.31 9.39 4.25
N ARG A 10 10.19 9.68 3.58
CA ARG A 10 9.88 9.18 2.23
C ARG A 10 10.98 9.40 1.18
N PRO A 11 11.62 10.58 1.09
CA PRO A 11 12.69 10.82 0.12
C PRO A 11 13.88 9.88 0.25
N TYR A 12 14.18 9.40 1.46
CA TYR A 12 15.28 8.43 1.69
C TYR A 12 15.02 7.07 1.04
N PHE A 13 13.76 6.77 0.72
CA PHE A 13 13.35 5.54 0.04
C PHE A 13 12.93 5.80 -1.41
N GLY A 14 13.07 7.03 -1.92
CA GLY A 14 12.65 7.43 -3.26
C GLY A 14 11.13 7.57 -3.43
N LEU A 15 10.37 7.62 -2.34
CA LEU A 15 8.91 7.75 -2.36
C LEU A 15 8.49 9.22 -2.48
N GLU A 16 7.43 9.48 -3.25
CA GLU A 16 6.81 10.82 -3.31
C GLU A 16 6.22 11.21 -1.95
N ALA A 17 6.35 12.48 -1.56
CA ALA A 17 5.69 13.01 -0.37
C ALA A 17 4.16 12.99 -0.53
N LEU A 18 3.44 12.84 0.59
CA LEU A 18 1.99 13.05 0.61
C LEU A 18 1.71 14.54 0.70
N GLU A 19 1.05 15.11 -0.30
CA GLU A 19 0.66 16.52 -0.24
C GLU A 19 -0.52 16.73 0.71
N GLU A 20 -0.60 17.90 1.34
CA GLU A 20 -1.64 18.20 2.35
C GLU A 20 -3.05 18.17 1.76
N HIS A 21 -3.18 18.41 0.45
CA HIS A 21 -4.45 18.40 -0.25
C HIS A 21 -4.90 16.99 -0.67
N TRP A 22 -4.06 15.96 -0.47
CA TRP A 22 -4.42 14.59 -0.82
C TRP A 22 -5.34 13.96 0.22
N ASP A 23 -6.38 13.29 -0.27
CA ASP A 23 -7.30 12.54 0.57
C ASP A 23 -6.81 11.12 0.79
N VAL A 24 -6.70 10.70 2.04
CA VAL A 24 -6.28 9.35 2.41
C VAL A 24 -7.50 8.52 2.79
N VAL A 25 -7.74 7.45 2.04
CA VAL A 25 -8.92 6.61 2.20
C VAL A 25 -8.52 5.17 2.48
N GLU A 26 -9.06 4.58 3.55
CA GLU A 26 -8.92 3.14 3.81
C GLU A 26 -9.97 2.36 3.01
N ILE A 27 -9.51 1.43 2.17
CA ILE A 27 -10.41 0.63 1.30
C ILE A 27 -10.48 -0.85 1.70
N LYS A 28 -9.60 -1.26 2.61
CA LYS A 28 -9.56 -2.56 3.28
C LYS A 28 -8.71 -2.38 4.53
N ASN A 29 -9.00 -3.12 5.59
CA ASN A 29 -8.25 -3.06 6.85
C ASN A 29 -6.72 -3.08 6.61
N GLY A 30 -6.04 -2.01 7.01
CA GLY A 30 -4.59 -1.84 6.84
C GLY A 30 -4.15 -1.52 5.41
N TYR A 31 -5.07 -1.10 4.53
CA TYR A 31 -4.79 -0.75 3.14
C TYR A 31 -5.45 0.56 2.74
N PHE A 32 -4.62 1.53 2.42
CA PHE A 32 -4.96 2.92 2.18
C PHE A 32 -4.58 3.33 0.76
N ILE A 33 -5.36 4.24 0.19
CA ILE A 33 -5.07 4.94 -1.06
C ILE A 33 -4.95 6.44 -0.77
N CYS A 34 -3.99 7.10 -1.41
CA CYS A 34 -3.83 8.55 -1.35
C CYS A 34 -4.32 9.14 -2.69
N MET A 35 -5.29 10.03 -2.61
CA MET A 35 -6.04 10.57 -3.74
C MET A 35 -5.70 12.04 -3.96
N ASP A 36 -5.26 12.38 -5.16
CA ASP A 36 -5.21 13.76 -5.66
C ASP A 36 -6.39 13.96 -6.61
N GLY A 37 -7.42 14.67 -6.16
CA GLY A 37 -8.67 14.78 -6.92
C GLY A 37 -9.26 13.39 -7.23
N ASP A 38 -9.31 13.02 -8.51
CA ASP A 38 -9.78 11.72 -9.01
C ASP A 38 -8.64 10.74 -9.33
N VAL A 39 -7.40 11.03 -8.94
CA VAL A 39 -6.23 10.18 -9.23
C VAL A 39 -5.71 9.55 -7.94
N ILE A 40 -5.62 8.23 -7.89
CA ILE A 40 -4.83 7.57 -6.84
C ILE A 40 -3.35 7.75 -7.21
N ARG A 41 -2.62 8.49 -6.36
CA ARG A 41 -1.18 8.74 -6.49
C ARG A 41 -0.34 7.70 -5.74
N LYS A 42 -0.94 7.07 -4.72
CA LYS A 42 -0.20 6.16 -3.85
C LYS A 42 -1.08 5.11 -3.17
N ARG A 43 -0.49 3.96 -2.89
CA ARG A 43 -1.06 2.90 -2.06
C ARG A 43 -0.15 2.67 -0.87
N ILE A 44 -0.73 2.64 0.32
CA ILE A 44 -0.01 2.37 1.57
C ILE A 44 -0.68 1.18 2.22
N SER A 45 0.10 0.19 2.66
CA SER A 45 -0.41 -0.96 3.38
C SER A 45 0.46 -1.24 4.59
N PHE A 46 -0.15 -1.55 5.72
CA PHE A 46 0.60 -2.00 6.89
C PHE A 46 -0.19 -3.02 7.70
N THR A 47 0.55 -3.91 8.33
CA THR A 47 0.10 -4.83 9.37
C THR A 47 0.99 -4.63 10.60
N GLU A 48 0.81 -5.46 11.64
CA GLU A 48 1.71 -5.44 12.79
C GLU A 48 3.18 -5.66 12.39
N ASP A 49 3.43 -6.58 11.46
CA ASP A 49 4.79 -6.99 11.10
C ASP A 49 5.25 -6.47 9.73
N THR A 50 4.39 -5.79 8.95
CA THR A 50 4.75 -5.37 7.58
C THR A 50 4.33 -3.95 7.27
N TYR A 51 5.11 -3.28 6.42
CA TYR A 51 4.81 -2.00 5.81
C TYR A 51 5.09 -2.07 4.31
N GLY A 52 4.24 -1.41 3.52
CA GLY A 52 4.37 -1.28 2.09
C GLY A 52 3.87 0.08 1.63
N GLU A 53 4.61 0.71 0.73
CA GLU A 53 4.23 1.95 0.07
C GLU A 53 4.55 1.84 -1.42
N THR A 54 3.65 2.27 -2.28
CA THR A 54 3.82 2.16 -3.73
C THR A 54 3.23 3.35 -4.44
N ASP A 55 4.05 3.98 -5.28
CA ASP A 55 3.63 5.05 -6.16
C ASP A 55 2.87 4.47 -7.36
N VAL A 56 1.72 5.05 -7.66
CA VAL A 56 0.82 4.64 -8.73
C VAL A 56 0.19 5.85 -9.38
N GLU A 57 -0.26 5.68 -10.62
CA GLU A 57 -1.17 6.64 -11.25
C GLU A 57 -2.41 5.88 -11.71
N ILE A 58 -3.48 5.96 -10.93
CA ILE A 58 -4.74 5.28 -11.21
C ILE A 58 -5.82 6.34 -11.32
N LEU A 59 -6.29 6.54 -12.54
CA LEU A 59 -7.43 7.41 -12.80
C LEU A 59 -8.70 6.76 -12.26
N THR A 60 -9.51 7.55 -11.58
CA THR A 60 -10.83 7.18 -11.10
C THR A 60 -11.88 8.12 -11.67
N ARG A 61 -13.14 7.70 -11.59
CA ARG A 61 -14.30 8.55 -11.86
C ARG A 61 -15.14 8.60 -10.60
N ASP A 62 -15.39 9.83 -10.13
CA ASP A 62 -16.15 10.13 -8.90
C ASP A 62 -15.61 9.39 -7.67
N ARG A 63 -14.31 9.05 -7.66
CA ARG A 63 -13.66 8.18 -6.66
C ARG A 63 -14.39 6.86 -6.39
N ALA A 64 -15.24 6.41 -7.31
CA ALA A 64 -16.11 5.24 -7.16
C ALA A 64 -15.77 4.13 -8.18
N PHE A 65 -15.15 4.51 -9.29
CA PHE A 65 -14.77 3.59 -10.37
C PHE A 65 -13.31 3.82 -10.76
N VAL A 66 -12.55 2.73 -10.88
CA VAL A 66 -11.21 2.71 -11.45
C VAL A 66 -11.33 2.64 -12.97
N LEU A 67 -10.70 3.60 -13.65
CA LEU A 67 -10.67 3.68 -15.10
C LEU A 67 -9.58 2.74 -15.67
N PRO A 68 -9.84 2.11 -16.83
CA PRO A 68 -8.84 1.29 -17.50
C PRO A 68 -7.74 2.17 -18.12
N LYS A 69 -6.49 1.68 -18.08
CA LYS A 69 -5.38 2.37 -18.77
C LYS A 69 -5.48 2.34 -20.30
N THR A 70 -6.27 1.43 -20.87
CA THR A 70 -6.44 1.30 -22.32
C THR A 70 -7.88 1.58 -22.73
N ALA A 71 -8.07 2.14 -23.92
CA ALA A 71 -9.38 2.50 -24.48
C ALA A 71 -10.34 1.29 -24.65
N ARG A 72 -9.84 0.06 -24.57
CA ARG A 72 -10.63 -1.18 -24.67
C ARG A 72 -10.94 -1.83 -23.32
N GLY A 73 -10.39 -1.32 -22.23
CA GLY A 73 -10.64 -1.88 -20.91
C GLY A 73 -12.04 -1.52 -20.39
N LYS A 74 -12.52 -2.27 -19.39
CA LYS A 74 -13.75 -1.95 -18.68
C LYS A 74 -13.41 -1.20 -17.39
N GLU A 75 -14.22 -0.20 -17.07
CA GLU A 75 -14.22 0.40 -15.74
C GLU A 75 -14.54 -0.67 -14.69
N LYS A 76 -13.93 -0.54 -13.52
CA LYS A 76 -14.17 -1.44 -12.38
C LYS A 76 -14.59 -0.62 -11.18
N LYS A 77 -15.53 -1.12 -10.38
CA LYS A 77 -15.84 -0.49 -9.09
C LYS A 77 -14.56 -0.40 -8.24
N LEU A 78 -14.33 0.76 -7.62
CA LEU A 78 -13.21 0.98 -6.74
C LEU A 78 -13.34 0.07 -5.51
N ASN A 79 -12.36 -0.81 -5.37
CA ASN A 79 -12.17 -1.72 -4.24
C ASN A 79 -10.71 -2.19 -4.20
N TYR A 80 -10.32 -2.85 -3.10
CA TYR A 80 -8.98 -3.41 -2.92
C TYR A 80 -8.45 -4.14 -4.16
N THR A 81 -9.18 -5.12 -4.69
CA THR A 81 -8.72 -5.96 -5.81
C THR A 81 -8.52 -5.15 -7.09
N SER A 82 -9.42 -4.21 -7.39
CA SER A 82 -9.31 -3.35 -8.57
C SER A 82 -8.07 -2.46 -8.52
N VAL A 83 -7.73 -1.94 -7.34
CA VAL A 83 -6.60 -1.03 -7.11
C VAL A 83 -5.29 -1.80 -6.98
N SER A 84 -5.25 -2.89 -6.22
CA SER A 84 -4.03 -3.68 -5.95
C SER A 84 -3.51 -4.39 -7.20
N SER A 85 -4.41 -4.75 -8.13
CA SER A 85 -4.07 -5.39 -9.40
C SER A 85 -3.32 -4.49 -10.38
N ILE A 86 -3.36 -3.17 -10.17
CA ILE A 86 -2.70 -2.22 -11.06
C ILE A 86 -1.21 -2.17 -10.75
N LYS A 87 -0.40 -2.24 -11.80
CA LYS A 87 1.06 -2.18 -11.71
C LYS A 87 1.50 -0.82 -11.15
N ALA A 88 2.55 -0.84 -10.33
CA ALA A 88 3.24 0.36 -9.89
C ALA A 88 3.70 1.20 -11.09
N GLU A 89 3.67 2.52 -10.93
CA GLU A 89 4.16 3.49 -11.92
C GLU A 89 5.38 4.28 -11.43
N GLY A 90 5.98 3.81 -10.34
CA GLY A 90 7.17 4.42 -9.75
C GLY A 90 7.81 3.48 -8.75
N ILE A 91 8.13 4.01 -7.57
CA ILE A 91 8.81 3.27 -6.52
C ILE A 91 7.84 2.40 -5.74
N THR A 92 8.31 1.21 -5.38
CA THR A 92 7.67 0.34 -4.39
C THR A 92 8.67 0.10 -3.28
N PHE A 93 8.29 0.48 -2.07
CA PHE A 93 9.05 0.21 -0.85
C PHE A 93 8.25 -0.75 0.02
N SER A 94 8.93 -1.75 0.59
CA SER A 94 8.33 -2.60 1.60
C SER A 94 9.36 -3.02 2.64
N ALA A 95 8.89 -3.17 3.87
CA ALA A 95 9.65 -3.63 5.01
C ALA A 95 8.81 -4.62 5.81
N GLY A 96 9.46 -5.63 6.39
CA GLY A 96 8.77 -6.61 7.21
C GLY A 96 9.67 -7.20 8.27
N ILE A 97 9.10 -7.46 9.44
CA ILE A 97 9.75 -8.15 10.54
C ILE A 97 9.49 -9.64 10.34
N ARG A 98 10.55 -10.44 10.30
CA ARG A 98 10.44 -11.90 10.40
C ARG A 98 10.69 -12.30 11.85
N ARG A 99 9.66 -12.79 12.54
CA ARG A 99 9.83 -13.43 13.84
C ARG A 99 10.29 -14.86 13.58
N PHE A 100 11.51 -15.17 13.99
CA PHE A 100 11.96 -16.55 14.06
C PHE A 100 11.45 -17.13 15.36
N ASP A 101 10.42 -17.98 15.29
CA ASP A 101 10.04 -18.81 16.42
C ASP A 101 11.15 -19.85 16.59
N PHE A 102 12.01 -19.62 17.58
CA PHE A 102 12.95 -20.64 18.05
C PHE A 102 12.12 -21.76 18.70
N LEU A 103 11.78 -22.79 17.92
CA LEU A 103 11.41 -24.08 18.48
C LEU A 103 12.67 -24.66 19.13
N ILE A 104 12.90 -24.31 20.38
CA ILE A 104 13.84 -25.02 21.25
C ILE A 104 13.38 -26.48 21.30
N GLY A 105 14.12 -27.33 20.57
CA GLY A 105 13.96 -28.77 20.58
C GLY A 105 14.02 -29.30 22.00
N GLY A 106 13.07 -30.19 22.31
CA GLY A 106 12.96 -30.83 23.61
C GLY A 106 14.28 -31.48 24.02
N VAL A 107 14.72 -31.13 25.22
CA VAL A 107 15.75 -31.87 25.95
C VAL A 107 15.18 -33.27 26.20
N HIS A 108 15.70 -34.28 25.50
CA HIS A 108 15.57 -35.66 25.95
C HIS A 108 16.50 -35.83 27.16
N GLU A 109 15.94 -35.83 28.37
CA GLU A 109 16.59 -36.47 29.50
C GLU A 109 16.48 -37.99 29.29
N VAL A 110 17.61 -38.62 28.99
CA VAL A 110 17.77 -40.07 29.04
C VAL A 110 17.99 -40.44 30.50
N SER A 111 17.02 -41.16 31.08
CA SER A 111 17.13 -41.86 32.38
C SER A 111 17.82 -43.21 32.20
#